data_AF-G4RDQ3-F1
#
_entry.id   AF-G4RDQ3-F1
#
_cell.length_a   1.000
_cell.length_b   1.000
_cell.length_c   1.000
_cell.angle_alpha   90.00
_cell.angle_beta   90.00
_cell.angle_gamma   90.00
#
_symmetry.space_group_name_H-M   'P 1'
#
loop_
_entity.id
_entity.type
_entity.pdbx_description
1 polymer ?
#
loop_
_entity_poly.entity_id
_entity_poly.type
_entity_poly.pdbx_seq_one_letter_code
_entity_poly.pdbx_strand_id
1 'polypeptide(L)' 'MLSDELTDYDYRLLYVYLRLLIAEEKGADWTEVAKTVLRIDPEAEPERTYQAYQAHLARAHWMVSTGGYELLRSARIE' A
#
# COMPACT_ATOMS: atom_id res chain seq x y z
N MET A 1 -12.21 7.13 -4.39
CA MET A 1 -11.78 6.79 -5.76
C MET A 1 -10.26 6.90 -5.76
N LEU A 2 -9.54 5.82 -6.09
CA LEU A 2 -8.08 5.85 -6.19
C LEU A 2 -7.72 6.81 -7.34
N SER A 3 -6.77 7.73 -7.13
CA SER A 3 -6.33 8.68 -8.16
C SER A 3 -5.57 7.96 -9.27
N ASP A 4 -5.74 8.32 -10.54
CA ASP A 4 -4.92 7.72 -11.62
C ASP A 4 -3.52 8.36 -11.74
N GLU A 5 -3.14 9.21 -10.80
CA GLU A 5 -1.83 9.85 -10.68
C GLU A 5 -1.16 9.54 -9.34
N LEU A 6 0.17 9.59 -9.30
CA LEU A 6 0.93 9.55 -8.04
C LEU A 6 0.72 10.84 -7.27
N THR A 7 0.39 10.70 -6.00
CA THR A 7 0.22 11.83 -5.08
C THR A 7 1.40 11.90 -4.10
N ASP A 8 1.61 13.05 -3.46
CA ASP A 8 2.57 13.20 -2.36
C ASP A 8 2.35 12.18 -1.24
N TYR A 9 1.10 11.75 -1.04
CA TYR A 9 0.75 10.70 -0.10
C TYR A 9 1.35 9.35 -0.53
N ASP A 10 1.27 9.02 -1.83
CA ASP A 10 1.84 7.78 -2.36
C ASP A 10 3.37 7.75 -2.23
N TYR A 11 4.06 8.88 -2.50
CA TYR A 11 5.52 8.96 -2.34
C TYR A 11 5.97 8.72 -0.90
N ARG A 12 5.25 9.28 0.09
CA ARG A 12 5.54 9.05 1.51
C ARG A 12 5.30 7.60 1.95
N LEU A 13 4.44 6.88 1.24
CA LEU A 13 4.04 5.51 1.56
C LEU A 13 4.70 4.44 0.69
N LEU A 14 5.67 4.79 -0.15
CA LEU A 14 6.34 3.84 -1.03
C LEU A 14 6.85 2.60 -0.29
N TYR A 15 7.47 2.81 0.87
CA TYR A 15 7.95 1.72 1.72
C TYR A 15 6.83 0.85 2.29
N VAL A 16 5.68 1.45 2.63
CA VAL A 16 4.48 0.74 3.09
C VAL A 16 3.93 -0.14 1.98
N TYR A 17 3.79 0.39 0.76
CA TYR A 17 3.32 -0.38 -0.40
C TYR A 17 4.23 -1.56 -0.73
N LEU A 18 5.56 -1.36 -0.74
CA LEU A 18 6.50 -2.47 -0.95
C LEU A 18 6.37 -3.57 0.11
N ARG A 19 6.20 -3.20 1.39
CA ARG A 19 6.00 -4.18 2.46
C ARG A 19 4.68 -4.93 2.36
N LEU A 20 3.62 -4.26 1.90
CA LEU A 20 2.32 -4.91 1.65
C LEU A 20 2.43 -5.96 0.54
N LEU A 21 3.08 -5.63 -0.57
CA LEU A 21 3.27 -6.56 -1.69
C LEU A 21 4.10 -7.79 -1.29
N ILE A 22 5.21 -7.59 -0.56
CA ILE A 22 6.03 -8.71 -0.07
C ILE A 22 5.25 -9.58 0.94
N ALA A 23 4.43 -8.95 1.79
CA ALA A 23 3.64 -9.68 2.77
C ALA A 23 2.55 -10.53 2.11
N GLU A 24 1.87 -9.98 1.10
CA GLU A 24 0.88 -10.70 0.29
C GLU A 24 1.54 -11.86 -0.48
N GLU A 25 2.69 -11.65 -1.12
CA GLU A 25 3.45 -12.69 -1.82
C GLU A 25 3.83 -13.85 -0.88
N LYS A 26 4.14 -13.55 0.37
CA LYS A 26 4.45 -14.53 1.42
C LYS A 26 3.22 -15.17 2.05
N GLY A 27 2.00 -14.76 1.67
CA GLY A 27 0.75 -15.23 2.27
C GLY A 27 0.61 -14.86 3.75
N ALA A 28 1.18 -13.72 4.17
CA ALA A 28 1.10 -13.26 5.56
C ALA A 28 -0.33 -12.93 5.98
N ASP A 29 -0.64 -13.10 7.26
CA ASP A 29 -1.93 -12.72 7.83
C ASP A 29 -2.11 -11.20 7.77
N TRP A 30 -3.22 -10.77 7.17
CA TRP A 30 -3.55 -9.35 7.02
C TRP A 30 -3.61 -8.61 8.35
N THR A 31 -3.97 -9.28 9.46
CA THR A 31 -4.02 -8.68 10.80
C THR A 31 -2.63 -8.36 11.33
N GLU A 32 -1.65 -9.25 11.13
CA GLU A 32 -0.26 -9.02 11.49
C GLU A 32 0.35 -7.91 10.62
N VAL A 33 0.02 -7.91 9.33
CA VAL A 33 0.44 -6.86 8.39
C VAL A 33 -0.16 -5.51 8.79
N ALA A 34 -1.43 -5.45 9.15
CA ALA A 34 -2.06 -4.22 9.63
C ALA A 34 -1.35 -3.66 10.87
N LYS A 35 -1.03 -4.51 11.86
CA LYS A 35 -0.31 -4.10 13.08
C LYS A 35 1.13 -3.64 12.79
N THR A 36 1.85 -4.33 11.92
CA THR A 36 3.30 -4.15 11.74
C THR A 36 3.69 -3.20 10.59
N VAL A 37 2.86 -3.12 9.56
CA VAL A 37 3.07 -2.30 8.35
C VAL A 37 2.25 -1.03 8.42
N LEU A 38 0.94 -1.13 8.69
CA LEU A 38 0.03 0.02 8.74
C LEU A 38 -0.01 0.70 10.11
N ARG A 39 0.48 0.02 11.17
CA ARG A 39 0.42 0.50 12.56
C ARG A 39 -1.01 0.75 13.04
N ILE A 40 -1.97 -0.04 12.54
CA ILE A 40 -3.38 0.01 12.93
C ILE A 40 -3.69 -1.29 13.69
N ASP A 41 -4.41 -1.19 14.80
CA ASP A 41 -4.82 -2.35 15.58
C ASP A 41 -6.15 -2.95 15.04
N PRO A 42 -6.11 -4.13 14.40
CA PRO A 42 -7.31 -4.81 13.91
C PRO A 42 -8.22 -5.33 15.03
N GLU A 43 -7.77 -5.41 16.29
CA GLU A 43 -8.65 -5.81 17.40
C GLU A 43 -9.51 -4.64 17.90
N ALA A 44 -8.99 -3.42 17.84
CA ALA A 44 -9.70 -2.22 18.27
C ALA A 44 -10.77 -1.77 17.26
N GLU A 45 -10.46 -1.80 15.96
CA GLU A 45 -11.38 -1.39 14.88
C GLU A 45 -11.26 -2.35 13.66
N PRO A 46 -11.74 -3.60 13.74
CA PRO A 46 -11.47 -4.65 12.76
C PRO A 46 -11.91 -4.30 11.33
N GLU A 47 -13.15 -3.85 11.18
CA GLU A 47 -13.73 -3.54 9.86
C GLU A 47 -12.98 -2.39 9.19
N ARG A 48 -12.75 -1.29 9.92
CA ARG A 48 -12.01 -0.13 9.40
C ARG A 48 -10.56 -0.48 9.08
N THR A 49 -9.93 -1.32 9.91
CA THR A 49 -8.55 -1.78 9.68
C THR A 49 -8.46 -2.64 8.43
N TYR A 50 -9.42 -3.55 8.23
CA TYR A 50 -9.49 -4.38 7.04
C TYR A 50 -9.71 -3.55 5.77
N GLN A 51 -10.60 -2.57 5.81
CA GLN A 51 -10.82 -1.64 4.70
C GLN A 51 -9.56 -0.83 4.38
N ALA A 52 -8.83 -0.35 5.40
CA ALA A 52 -7.56 0.33 5.21
C ALA A 52 -6.51 -0.60 4.58
N TYR A 53 -6.40 -1.85 5.05
CA TYR A 53 -5.52 -2.86 4.47
C TYR A 53 -5.81 -3.08 2.98
N GLN A 54 -7.08 -3.36 2.64
CA GLN A 54 -7.50 -3.59 1.25
C GLN A 54 -7.24 -2.37 0.35
N ALA A 55 -7.53 -1.16 0.83
CA ALA A 55 -7.30 0.06 0.07
C ALA A 55 -5.81 0.30 -0.24
N HIS A 56 -4.93 0.10 0.75
CA HIS A 56 -3.48 0.29 0.55
C HIS A 56 -2.87 -0.83 -0.31
N LEU A 57 -3.36 -2.07 -0.19
CA LEU A 57 -2.90 -3.18 -1.02
C LEU A 57 -3.34 -3.01 -2.47
N ALA A 58 -4.59 -2.63 -2.71
CA ALA A 58 -5.08 -2.28 -4.05
C ALA A 58 -4.28 -1.12 -4.67
N ARG A 59 -3.92 -0.10 -3.86
CA ARG A 59 -3.06 1.01 -4.31
C ARG A 59 -1.65 0.54 -4.65
N ALA A 60 -1.08 -0.34 -3.83
CA ALA A 60 0.24 -0.93 -4.09
C ALA A 60 0.26 -1.73 -5.40
N HIS A 61 -0.77 -2.53 -5.66
CA HIS A 61 -0.96 -3.26 -6.92
C HIS A 61 -1.08 -2.33 -8.13
N TRP A 62 -1.86 -1.26 -8.01
CA TRP A 62 -1.99 -0.26 -9.06
C TRP A 62 -0.63 0.39 -9.38
N MET A 63 0.20 0.67 -8.37
CA MET A 63 1.54 1.23 -8.63
C MET A 63 2.42 0.30 -9.46
N VAL A 64 2.31 -1.03 -9.31
CA VAL A 64 3.19 -1.98 -10.00
C VAL A 64 2.62 -2.51 -11.33
N SER A 65 1.31 -2.45 -11.55
CA SER A 65 0.65 -3.11 -12.69
C SER A 65 0.26 -2.20 -13.86
N THR A 66 -0.07 -0.93 -13.65
CA THR A 66 -0.74 -0.10 -14.68
C THR A 66 -0.02 1.19 -15.09
N GLY A 67 1.02 1.61 -14.38
CA GLY A 67 1.75 2.84 -14.75
C GLY A 67 2.52 3.53 -13.62
N GLY A 68 2.30 3.14 -12.36
CA GLY A 68 3.03 3.72 -11.23
C GLY A 68 4.54 3.49 -11.27
N TYR A 69 5.02 2.38 -11.84
CA TYR A 69 6.44 2.14 -12.04
C TYR A 69 7.08 3.13 -13.03
N GLU A 70 6.40 3.42 -14.15
CA GLU A 70 6.85 4.41 -15.13
C GLU A 70 6.76 5.85 -14.57
N LEU A 71 5.74 6.14 -13.76
CA LEU A 71 5.62 7.40 -13.00
C LEU A 71 6.71 7.54 -11.92
N LEU A 72 7.10 6.45 -11.25
CA LEU A 72 8.20 6.44 -10.27
C LEU A 72 9.57 6.61 -10.96
N ARG A 73 9.77 6.01 -12.15
CA ARG A 73 10.97 6.23 -12.96
C ARG A 73 11.09 7.67 -13.43
N SER A 74 10.00 8.30 -13.84
CA SER A 74 9.99 9.68 -14.34
C SER A 74 10.05 10.73 -13.22
N ALA A 75 9.55 10.42 -12.01
CA ALA A 75 9.63 11.31 -10.85
C ALA A 75 11.02 11.37 -10.18
N ARG A 76 11.98 10.54 -10.59
CA ARG A 76 13.37 10.60 -10.13
C ARG A 76 14.32 10.92 -11.28
N ILE A 77 14.26 12.14 -11.81
CA ILE A 77 15.40 12.88 -12.36
C ILE A 77 15.15 14.37 -12.08
N GLU A 78 15.63 14.85 -10.93
CA GLU A 78 16.42 16.09 -10.76
C GLU A 78 17.39 15.88 -9.58
#